data_AF-A0A5J4L880-F1
#
_entry.id   AF-A0A5J4L880-F1
#
_cell.length_a   1.000
_cell.length_b   1.000
_cell.length_c   1.000
_cell.angle_alpha   90.00
_cell.angle_beta   90.00
_cell.angle_gamma   90.00
#
_symmetry.space_group_name_H-M   'P 1'
#
loop_
_entity.id
_entity.type
_entity.pdbx_description
1 polymer ?
#
loop_
_entity_poly.entity_id
_entity_poly.type
_entity_poly.pdbx_seq_one_letter_code
_entity_poly.pdbx_strand_id
1 'polypeptide(L)' 'MTVTATVTTVAPGTGTPTGTITLAITGRTPQTVTLVNGRASAVFNPLPKGTHLVTANYNGDVSFAASSGTTTQTVNN' A
#
# COMPACT_ATOMS: atom_id res chain seq x y z
N MET A 1 -2.78 13.78 -3.75
CA MET A 1 -2.90 12.61 -4.64
C MET A 1 -3.19 11.41 -3.76
N THR A 2 -4.18 10.60 -4.13
CA THR A 2 -4.54 9.39 -3.39
C THR A 2 -3.79 8.20 -3.97
N VAL A 3 -3.11 7.44 -3.12
CA VAL A 3 -2.46 6.18 -3.47
C VAL A 3 -3.30 5.05 -2.89
N THR A 4 -3.70 4.12 -3.74
CA THR A 4 -4.49 2.96 -3.35
C THR A 4 -3.63 1.71 -3.48
N ALA A 5 -3.33 1.06 -2.36
CA ALA A 5 -2.74 -0.27 -2.34
C ALA A 5 -3.86 -1.32 -2.26
N THR A 6 -3.76 -2.34 -3.11
CA THR A 6 -4.69 -3.48 -3.08
C THR A 6 -3.89 -4.72 -2.75
N VAL A 7 -4.33 -5.43 -1.72
CA VAL A 7 -3.78 -6.72 -1.31
C VAL A 7 -4.81 -7.78 -1.67
N THR A 8 -4.49 -8.57 -2.69
CA THR A 8 -5.32 -9.68 -3.13
C THR A 8 -4.81 -10.98 -2.52
N THR A 9 -5.72 -11.86 -2.13
CA THR A 9 -5.36 -13.21 -1.73
C THR A 9 -5.02 -14.03 -2.97
N VAL A 10 -3.94 -14.81 -2.89
CA VAL A 10 -3.59 -15.77 -3.93
C VAL A 10 -4.14 -17.13 -3.50
N ALA A 11 -4.85 -17.81 -4.41
CA ALA A 11 -5.37 -19.15 -4.16
C ALA A 11 -4.25 -20.11 -3.69
N PRO A 12 -4.53 -21.04 -2.76
CA PRO A 12 -5.84 -21.51 -2.32
C PRO A 12 -6.45 -20.73 -1.14
N GLY A 13 -5.80 -19.66 -0.67
CA GLY A 13 -6.30 -18.85 0.45
C GLY A 13 -7.65 -18.20 0.12
N THR A 14 -8.70 -18.62 0.84
CA THR A 14 -10.02 -17.99 0.78
C THR A 14 -10.17 -17.07 1.99
N GLY A 15 -10.58 -15.82 1.75
CA GLY A 15 -10.74 -14.82 2.81
C GLY A 15 -10.39 -13.41 2.34
N THR A 16 -10.70 -12.43 3.16
CA THR A 16 -10.24 -11.05 2.96
C THR A 16 -9.02 -10.84 3.85
N PRO A 17 -7.87 -10.39 3.33
CA PRO A 17 -6.73 -10.11 4.16
C PRO A 17 -7.08 -8.93 5.06
N THR A 18 -7.14 -9.20 6.36
CA THR A 18 -7.20 -8.20 7.41
C THR A 18 -5.77 -7.77 7.76
N GLY A 19 -5.63 -6.71 8.55
CA GLY A 19 -4.33 -6.25 9.03
C GLY A 19 -3.97 -4.86 8.51
N THR A 20 -2.67 -4.56 8.52
CA THR A 20 -2.16 -3.22 8.20
C THR A 20 -1.14 -3.27 7.08
N ILE A 21 -1.18 -2.23 6.24
CA ILE A 21 -0.17 -1.98 5.23
C ILE A 21 0.46 -0.62 5.47
N THR A 22 1.78 -0.61 5.45
CA THR A 22 2.57 0.61 5.54
C THR A 22 2.92 1.04 4.12
N LEU A 23 2.38 2.17 3.69
CA LEU A 23 2.75 2.82 2.44
C LEU A 23 3.84 3.85 2.73
N ALA A 24 5.01 3.68 2.13
CA ALA A 24 6.09 4.65 2.16
C ALA A 24 6.26 5.25 0.77
N ILE A 25 6.44 6.58 0.71
CA ILE A 25 6.79 7.28 -0.52
C ILE A 25 8.14 7.95 -0.32
N THR A 26 9.05 7.83 -1.29
CA THR A 26 10.34 8.51 -1.24
C THR A 26 10.17 10.00 -0.98
N GLY A 27 10.82 10.51 0.08
CA GLY A 27 10.70 11.92 0.49
C GLY A 27 9.47 12.25 1.33
N ARG A 28 8.73 11.25 1.82
CA ARG A 28 7.59 11.42 2.73
C ARG A 28 7.66 10.49 3.92
N THR A 29 6.93 10.85 4.98
CA THR A 29 6.71 9.96 6.12
C THR A 29 5.85 8.76 5.68
N PRO A 30 6.24 7.53 6.05
CA PRO A 30 5.41 6.36 5.84
C PRO A 30 4.06 6.50 6.54
N GLN A 31 2.99 6.04 5.90
CA GLN A 31 1.66 5.97 6.47
C GLN A 31 1.21 4.52 6.61
N THR A 32 0.83 4.14 7.82
CA THR A 32 0.23 2.83 8.07
C THR A 32 -1.28 2.97 8.02
N VAL A 33 -1.91 2.16 7.17
CA VAL A 33 -3.36 2.12 6.96
C VAL A 33 -3.86 0.69 7.09
N THR A 34 -5.04 0.54 7.66
CA THR A 34 -5.71 -0.75 7.81
C THR A 34 -6.29 -1.20 6.47
N LEU A 35 -6.19 -2.49 6.16
CA LEU A 35 -6.90 -3.08 5.04
C LEU A 35 -8.39 -3.18 5.38
N VAL A 36 -9.22 -2.67 4.47
CA VAL A 36 -10.67 -2.85 4.50
C VAL A 36 -11.05 -3.51 3.18
N ASN A 37 -11.62 -4.72 3.22
CA ASN A 37 -11.93 -5.50 2.02
C ASN A 37 -10.73 -5.76 1.09
N GLY A 38 -9.54 -6.01 1.67
CA GLY A 38 -8.30 -6.24 0.89
C GLY A 38 -7.73 -4.98 0.24
N ARG A 39 -8.23 -3.80 0.60
CA ARG A 39 -7.79 -2.52 0.03
C ARG A 39 -7.40 -1.55 1.14
N ALA A 40 -6.38 -0.75 0.88
CA ALA A 40 -6.00 0.35 1.73
C ALA A 40 -5.72 1.59 0.87
N SER A 41 -6.16 2.76 1.32
CA SER A 41 -5.88 4.03 0.65
C SER A 41 -5.15 4.96 1.60
N ALA A 42 -4.06 5.55 1.12
CA ALA A 42 -3.34 6.59 1.81
C ALA A 42 -3.27 7.85 0.93
N VAL A 43 -3.26 9.01 1.57
CA VAL A 43 -3.36 10.30 0.90
C VAL A 43 -2.04 11.03 1.10
N PHE A 44 -1.30 11.24 0.01
CA PHE A 44 -0.01 11.92 0.01
C PHE A 44 -0.15 13.25 -0.73
N ASN A 45 -0.36 14.32 0.04
CA ASN A 45 -0.67 15.64 -0.49
C ASN A 45 0.19 16.68 0.25
N PRO A 46 0.71 17.71 -0.45
CA PRO A 46 0.93 17.77 -1.90
C PRO A 46 2.08 16.85 -2.31
N LEU A 47 2.05 16.18 -3.47
CA LEU A 47 3.21 15.47 -4.02
C LEU A 47 3.88 16.35 -5.08
N PRO A 48 5.19 16.68 -4.97
CA PRO A 48 5.87 17.46 -5.99
C PRO A 48 5.91 16.70 -7.32
N LYS A 49 6.02 17.42 -8.45
CA LYS A 49 6.22 16.77 -9.75
C LYS A 49 7.49 15.91 -9.73
N GLY A 50 7.43 14.76 -10.40
CA GLY A 50 8.55 13.83 -10.48
C GLY A 50 8.12 12.38 -10.25
N THR A 51 9.11 11.49 -10.27
CA THR A 51 8.93 10.06 -10.02
C THR A 51 9.05 9.77 -8.54
N HIS A 52 8.02 9.16 -7.98
CA HIS A 52 7.95 8.75 -6.58
C HIS A 52 7.92 7.23 -6.50
N LEU A 53 8.86 6.63 -5.77
CA LEU A 53 8.78 5.21 -5.46
C LEU A 53 7.83 5.04 -4.27
N VAL A 54 6.79 4.25 -4.48
CA VAL A 54 5.80 3.86 -3.47
C VAL A 54 6.10 2.43 -3.07
N THR A 55 6.42 2.23 -1.80
CA THR A 55 6.60 0.90 -1.19
C THR A 55 5.39 0.60 -0.33
N ALA A 56 4.71 -0.50 -0.62
CA ALA A 56 3.59 -0.99 0.16
C ALA A 56 4.03 -2.25 0.90
N ASN A 57 4.13 -2.16 2.23
CA ASN A 57 4.56 -3.27 3.08
C ASN A 57 3.38 -3.75 3.94
N TYR A 58 2.80 -4.88 3.57
CA TYR A 58 1.78 -5.57 4.33
C TYR A 58 2.45 -6.39 5.43
N ASN A 59 2.11 -6.09 6.69
CA ASN A 59 2.76 -6.71 7.85
C ASN A 59 2.28 -8.15 8.12
N GLY A 60 1.33 -8.65 7.33
CA GLY A 60 0.69 -9.93 7.60
C GLY A 60 -0.44 -9.82 8.62
N ASP A 61 -1.15 -10.92 8.81
CA ASP A 61 -2.17 -11.14 9.82
C ASP A 61 -2.12 -12.63 10.22
N VAL A 62 -2.96 -13.06 11.17
CA VAL A 62 -3.08 -14.45 11.64
C VAL A 62 -3.33 -15.44 10.50
N SER A 63 -3.95 -15.00 9.40
CA SER A 63 -4.30 -15.84 8.25
C SER A 63 -3.46 -15.60 6.99
N PHE A 64 -2.67 -14.52 6.93
CA PHE A 64 -1.93 -14.13 5.72
C PHE A 64 -0.51 -13.73 6.06
N ALA A 65 0.46 -14.26 5.30
CA ALA A 65 1.87 -13.90 5.47
C ALA A 65 2.13 -12.42 5.10
N ALA A 66 3.15 -11.83 5.72
CA ALA A 66 3.64 -10.51 5.34
C ALA A 66 4.06 -10.49 3.87
N SER A 67 3.80 -9.37 3.19
CA SER A 67 4.11 -9.20 1.77
C SER A 67 4.53 -7.77 1.49
N SER A 68 5.41 -7.56 0.53
CA SER A 68 5.88 -6.24 0.15
C SER A 68 5.83 -6.07 -1.36
N GLY A 69 5.37 -4.91 -1.82
CA GLY A 69 5.38 -4.51 -3.22
C GLY A 69 5.91 -3.10 -3.38
N THR A 70 6.56 -2.82 -4.50
CA THR A 70 6.98 -1.47 -4.86
C THR A 70 6.37 -1.09 -6.20
N THR A 71 6.01 0.18 -6.36
CA THR A 71 5.52 0.74 -7.61
C THR A 71 6.05 2.14 -7.79
N THR A 72 6.25 2.57 -9.03
CA THR A 72 6.70 3.92 -9.36
C THR A 72 5.50 4.74 -9.81
N GLN A 73 5.26 5.85 -9.12
CA GLN A 73 4.23 6.81 -9.47
C GLN A 73 4.88 8.06 -10.01
N THR A 74 4.69 8.33 -11.30
CA THR A 74 5.14 9.58 -11.92
C THR A 74 4.02 10.62 -11.82
N VAL A 75 4.31 11.76 -11.19
CA VAL A 75 3.41 12.92 -11.12
C VAL A 75 3.77 13.89 -12.25
N ASN A 76 3.08 13.73 -13.37
CA ASN A 76 3.17 14.62 -14.53
C ASN A 76 2.00 15.62 -14.43
N ASN A 77 2.31 16.89 -14.25
CA ASN A 77 1.32 17.98 -14.33
C ASN A 77 1.52 18.74 -15.62
#